data_AF-A0A9P3AE45-F1
#
_entry.id   AF-A0A9P3AE45-F1
#
_cell.length_a   1.000
_cell.length_b   1.000
_cell.length_c   1.000
_cell.angle_alpha   90.00
_cell.angle_beta   90.00
_cell.angle_gamma   90.00
#
_symmetry.space_group_name_H-M   'P 1'
#
loop_
_entity.id
_entity.type
_entity.pdbx_description
1 polymer ?
#
loop_
_entity_poly.entity_id
_entity_poly.type
_entity_poly.pdbx_seq_one_letter_code
_entity_poly.pdbx_strand_id
1 'polypeptide(L)'
;MKFSRFSQSLSKWAGSPATFASAVVLICLWAFTGPWFHYNDTWQLIINTSTTIITFLMVFLIQNTQNRDNDVLHLKVDELLRVTKDAQNSLLNLDGLTQKDLRALRKKYEAMGGEHDIEAPLPMAGAEQRV
;
A
#
# COMPACT_ATOMS: atom_id res chain seq x y z
N MET A 1 -14.25 13.92 -5.34
CA MET A 1 -14.48 12.92 -4.27
C MET A 1 -15.58 11.89 -4.55
N LYS A 2 -16.72 12.24 -5.19
CA LYS A 2 -17.85 11.31 -5.42
C LYS A 2 -17.54 10.16 -6.40
N PHE A 3 -16.86 10.44 -7.52
CA PHE A 3 -16.47 9.41 -8.51
C PHE A 3 -15.48 8.38 -7.94
N SER A 4 -14.43 8.84 -7.26
CA SER A 4 -13.41 7.94 -6.69
C SER A 4 -14.00 6.92 -5.69
N ARG A 5 -14.98 7.34 -4.87
CA ARG A 5 -15.69 6.44 -3.95
C ARG A 5 -16.58 5.44 -4.69
N PHE A 6 -17.31 5.89 -5.72
CA PHE A 6 -18.13 5.03 -6.56
C PHE A 6 -17.27 3.97 -7.28
N SER A 7 -16.17 4.39 -7.91
CA SER A 7 -15.25 3.49 -8.59
C SER A 7 -14.60 2.49 -7.62
N GLN A 8 -14.26 2.90 -6.39
CA GLN A 8 -13.74 1.97 -5.38
C GLN A 8 -14.75 0.91 -4.94
N SER A 9 -16.00 1.31 -4.70
CA SER A 9 -17.06 0.37 -4.35
C SER A 9 -17.33 -0.59 -5.51
N LEU A 10 -17.31 -0.09 -6.73
CA LEU A 10 -17.51 -0.88 -7.94
C LEU A 10 -16.34 -1.84 -8.19
N SER A 11 -15.08 -1.42 -7.99
CA SER A 11 -13.91 -2.31 -8.04
C SER A 11 -13.97 -3.41 -6.97
N LYS A 12 -14.37 -3.08 -5.74
CA LYS A 12 -14.52 -4.06 -4.65
C LYS A 12 -15.61 -5.08 -4.94
N TRP A 13 -16.73 -4.64 -5.53
CA TRP A 13 -17.80 -5.54 -5.96
C TRP A 13 -17.33 -6.40 -7.14
N ALA A 14 -16.78 -5.80 -8.19
CA ALA A 14 -16.31 -6.51 -9.38
C ALA A 14 -15.26 -7.60 -9.07
N GLY A 15 -14.42 -7.39 -8.05
CA GLY A 15 -13.41 -8.36 -7.60
C GLY A 15 -13.89 -9.40 -6.59
N SER A 16 -15.16 -9.38 -6.15
CA SER A 16 -15.64 -10.29 -5.11
C SER A 16 -15.96 -11.69 -5.68
N PRO A 17 -15.67 -12.78 -4.94
CA PRO A 17 -16.02 -14.14 -5.37
C PRO A 17 -17.52 -14.34 -5.63
N ALA A 18 -18.38 -13.65 -4.87
CA ALA A 18 -19.83 -13.70 -5.04
C ALA A 18 -20.27 -13.08 -6.37
N THR A 19 -19.64 -11.97 -6.78
CA THR A 19 -19.91 -11.33 -8.07
C THR A 19 -19.45 -12.22 -9.23
N PHE A 20 -18.30 -12.87 -9.12
CA PHE A 20 -17.87 -13.85 -10.12
C PHE A 20 -18.87 -15.00 -10.25
N ALA A 21 -19.30 -15.60 -9.14
CA ALA A 21 -20.31 -16.65 -9.15
C ALA A 21 -21.63 -16.19 -9.80
N SER A 22 -22.09 -14.97 -9.50
CA SER A 22 -23.28 -14.40 -10.14
C SER A 22 -23.13 -14.19 -11.65
N ALA A 23 -21.93 -13.80 -12.11
CA ALA A 23 -21.65 -13.65 -13.53
C ALA A 23 -21.68 -15.00 -14.26
N VAL A 24 -21.13 -16.04 -13.64
CA VAL A 24 -21.19 -17.42 -14.17
C VAL A 24 -22.64 -17.90 -14.28
N VAL A 25 -23.46 -17.68 -13.24
CA VAL A 25 -24.89 -18.02 -13.28
C VAL A 25 -25.61 -17.28 -14.41
N LEU A 26 -25.34 -15.99 -14.60
CA LEU A 26 -25.92 -15.21 -15.70
C LEU A 26 -25.51 -15.76 -17.08
N ILE A 27 -24.24 -16.16 -17.26
CA ILE A 27 -23.76 -16.78 -18.50
C ILE A 27 -24.46 -18.11 -18.75
N CYS A 28 -24.61 -18.95 -17.72
CA CYS A 28 -25.34 -20.21 -17.82
C CYS A 28 -26.81 -19.98 -18.20
N LEU A 29 -27.50 -19.06 -17.52
CA LEU A 29 -28.90 -18.71 -17.83
C LEU A 29 -29.03 -18.22 -19.28
N TRP A 30 -28.15 -17.33 -19.72
CA TRP A 30 -28.12 -16.88 -21.11
C TRP A 30 -27.95 -18.06 -22.08
N ALA A 31 -26.98 -18.96 -21.84
CA ALA A 31 -26.76 -20.13 -22.67
C ALA A 31 -27.99 -21.06 -22.75
N PHE A 32 -28.71 -21.23 -21.63
CA PHE A 32 -29.96 -22.01 -21.58
C PHE A 32 -31.12 -21.35 -22.33
N THR A 33 -31.11 -20.03 -22.52
CA THR A 33 -32.13 -19.36 -23.37
C THR A 33 -31.85 -19.54 -24.87
N GLY A 34 -30.63 -19.88 -25.27
CA GLY A 34 -30.22 -20.03 -26.67
C GLY A 34 -31.09 -20.96 -27.52
N PRO A 35 -31.48 -22.16 -27.04
CA PRO A 35 -32.36 -23.07 -27.77
C PRO A 35 -33.74 -22.47 -28.10
N TRP A 36 -34.31 -21.64 -27.23
CA TRP A 36 -35.60 -20.96 -27.50
C TRP A 36 -35.49 -19.90 -28.61
N PHE A 37 -34.31 -19.27 -28.74
CA PHE A 37 -34.04 -18.26 -29.76
C PHE A 37 -33.34 -18.83 -31.01
N HIS A 38 -33.24 -20.16 -31.12
CA HIS A 38 -32.52 -20.85 -32.21
C HIS A 38 -31.09 -20.35 -32.42
N TYR A 39 -30.44 -19.84 -31.37
CA TYR A 39 -29.10 -19.23 -31.44
C TYR A 39 -28.95 -18.16 -32.54
N ASN A 40 -30.01 -17.38 -32.79
CA ASN A 40 -30.05 -16.39 -33.87
C ASN A 40 -29.07 -15.22 -33.65
N ASP A 41 -28.89 -14.42 -34.71
CA ASP A 41 -27.94 -13.30 -34.72
C ASP A 41 -28.26 -12.26 -33.64
N THR A 42 -29.54 -11.99 -33.35
CA THR A 42 -29.94 -11.06 -32.30
C THR A 42 -29.53 -11.54 -30.91
N TRP A 43 -29.70 -12.83 -30.62
CA TRP A 43 -29.32 -13.43 -29.35
C TRP A 43 -27.81 -13.38 -29.10
N GLN A 44 -27.01 -13.61 -30.15
CA GLN A 44 -25.54 -13.46 -30.09
C GLN A 44 -25.10 -11.99 -30.01
N LEU A 45 -25.76 -11.10 -30.75
CA LEU A 45 -25.45 -9.67 -30.77
C LEU A 45 -25.59 -9.04 -29.39
N ILE A 46 -26.63 -9.43 -28.63
CA ILE A 46 -26.87 -8.91 -27.28
C ILE A 46 -25.69 -9.21 -26.37
N ILE A 47 -25.18 -10.45 -26.33
CA ILE A 47 -24.08 -10.80 -25.42
C ILE A 47 -22.76 -10.16 -25.85
N ASN A 48 -22.51 -10.12 -27.16
CA ASN A 48 -21.28 -9.58 -27.72
C ASN A 48 -21.18 -8.06 -27.45
N THR A 49 -22.28 -7.36 -27.73
CA THR A 49 -22.38 -5.91 -27.49
C THR A 49 -22.26 -5.59 -25.99
N SER A 50 -22.96 -6.35 -25.14
CA SER A 50 -22.93 -6.15 -23.69
C SER A 50 -21.53 -6.36 -23.11
N THR A 51 -20.86 -7.45 -23.50
CA THR A 51 -19.51 -7.77 -23.03
C THR A 51 -18.51 -6.71 -23.46
N THR A 52 -18.65 -6.19 -24.68
CA THR A 52 -17.79 -5.11 -25.20
C THR A 52 -17.93 -3.83 -24.38
N ILE A 53 -19.15 -3.41 -24.06
CA ILE A 53 -19.40 -2.23 -23.21
C ILE A 53 -18.83 -2.44 -21.81
N ILE A 54 -19.08 -3.60 -21.19
CA ILE A 54 -18.55 -3.92 -19.85
C ILE A 54 -17.01 -3.90 -19.86
N THR A 55 -16.39 -4.50 -20.87
CA THR A 55 -14.93 -4.51 -21.02
C THR A 55 -14.38 -3.10 -21.16
N PHE A 56 -14.99 -2.26 -21.99
CA PHE A 56 -14.60 -0.87 -22.15
C PHE A 56 -14.66 -0.10 -20.82
N LEU A 57 -15.77 -0.25 -20.07
CA LEU A 57 -15.90 0.35 -18.74
C LEU A 57 -14.88 -0.20 -17.75
N MET A 58 -14.58 -1.50 -17.79
CA MET A 58 -13.59 -2.16 -16.95
C MET A 58 -12.20 -1.57 -17.16
N VAL A 59 -11.81 -1.28 -18.41
CA VAL A 59 -10.52 -0.61 -18.71
C VAL A 59 -10.41 0.73 -17.99
N PHE A 60 -11.45 1.58 -18.03
CA PHE A 60 -11.44 2.85 -17.28
C PHE A 60 -11.39 2.65 -15.76
N LEU A 61 -12.12 1.66 -15.24
CA LEU A 61 -12.13 1.32 -13.82
C LEU A 61 -10.76 0.87 -13.32
N ILE A 62 -10.11 0.00 -14.10
CA ILE A 62 -8.76 -0.48 -13.85
C ILE A 62 -7.79 0.69 -13.89
N GLN A 63 -7.83 1.52 -14.94
CA GLN A 63 -6.96 2.69 -15.06
C GLN A 63 -7.12 3.66 -13.89
N ASN A 64 -8.35 3.97 -13.47
CA ASN A 64 -8.60 4.86 -12.33
C ASN A 64 -8.11 4.26 -11.00
N THR A 65 -8.25 2.95 -10.80
CA THR A 65 -7.76 2.27 -9.60
C THR A 65 -6.24 2.20 -9.60
N GLN A 66 -5.64 1.78 -10.72
CA GLN A 66 -4.18 1.68 -10.89
C GLN A 66 -3.48 3.02 -10.78
N ASN A 67 -4.05 4.10 -11.35
CA ASN A 67 -3.45 5.43 -11.26
C ASN A 67 -3.31 5.88 -9.80
N ARG A 68 -4.35 5.63 -8.98
CA ARG A 68 -4.31 5.96 -7.55
C ARG A 68 -3.37 5.07 -6.76
N ASP A 69 -3.31 3.78 -7.08
CA ASP A 69 -2.42 2.84 -6.38
C ASP A 69 -0.93 3.14 -6.68
N ASN A 70 -0.61 3.59 -7.89
CA ASN A 70 0.73 4.09 -8.25
C ASN A 70 1.11 5.34 -7.44
N ASP A 71 0.23 6.33 -7.31
CA ASP A 71 0.49 7.54 -6.51
C ASP A 71 0.81 7.18 -5.04
N VAL A 72 0.05 6.25 -4.45
CA VAL A 72 0.29 5.78 -3.09
C VAL A 72 1.61 5.02 -2.96
N LEU A 73 1.97 4.22 -3.97
CA LEU A 73 3.24 3.50 -4.00
C LEU A 73 4.43 4.46 -4.03
N HIS A 74 4.38 5.51 -4.85
CA HIS A 74 5.40 6.56 -4.88
C HIS A 74 5.57 7.24 -3.51
N LEU A 75 4.47 7.64 -2.87
CA LEU A 75 4.52 8.24 -1.52
C LEU A 75 5.15 7.31 -0.48
N LYS A 76 4.87 6.01 -0.54
CA LYS A 76 5.50 5.03 0.37
C LYS A 76 7.00 4.91 0.12
N VAL A 77 7.43 4.90 -1.14
CA VAL A 77 8.86 4.86 -1.50
C VAL A 77 9.57 6.13 -1.03
N ASP A 78 8.95 7.31 -1.23
CA ASP A 78 9.50 8.59 -0.78
C ASP A 78 9.69 8.62 0.74
N GLU A 79 8.73 8.08 1.51
CA GLU A 79 8.85 7.99 2.96
C GLU A 79 9.95 7.01 3.39
N LEU A 80 10.09 5.86 2.73
CA LEU A 80 11.20 4.92 3.00
C LEU A 80 12.57 5.56 2.73
N LEU A 81 12.71 6.30 1.62
CA LEU A 81 13.92 7.04 1.30
C LEU A 81 14.20 8.14 2.32
N ARG A 82 13.16 8.85 2.78
CA ARG A 82 13.27 9.87 3.81
C ARG A 82 13.75 9.28 5.13
N VAL A 83 13.11 8.21 5.63
CA VAL A 83 13.52 7.57 6.89
C VAL A 83 14.94 7.03 6.79
N THR A 84 15.34 6.49 5.64
CA THR A 84 16.72 6.01 5.42
C THR A 84 17.71 7.17 5.43
N LYS A 85 17.39 8.29 4.76
CA LYS A 85 18.22 9.51 4.78
C LYS A 85 18.26 10.15 6.17
N ASP A 86 17.15 10.18 6.91
CA ASP A 86 17.09 10.72 8.26
C ASP A 86 17.85 9.83 9.25
N ALA A 87 17.80 8.50 9.09
CA ALA A 87 18.62 7.57 9.85
C ALA A 87 20.11 7.77 9.53
N GLN A 88 20.47 7.91 8.26
CA GLN A 88 21.85 8.17 7.84
C GLN A 88 22.34 9.55 8.29
N ASN A 89 21.51 10.60 8.21
CA ASN A 89 21.82 11.92 8.75
C ASN A 89 21.94 11.88 10.27
N SER A 90 21.09 11.12 10.97
CA SER A 90 21.18 10.97 12.42
C SER A 90 22.47 10.24 12.83
N LEU A 91 22.94 9.27 12.05
CA LEU A 91 24.23 8.60 12.26
C LEU A 91 25.42 9.49 11.86
N LEU A 92 25.37 10.20 10.74
CA LEU A 92 26.41 11.16 10.32
C LEU A 92 26.54 12.33 11.30
N ASN A 93 25.43 12.73 11.94
CA ASN A 93 25.48 13.71 13.02
C ASN A 93 26.22 13.18 14.24
N LEU A 94 26.41 11.86 14.40
CA LEU A 94 27.23 11.30 15.49
C LEU A 94 28.74 11.37 15.22
N ASP A 95 29.15 11.37 13.95
CA ASP A 95 30.58 11.45 13.57
C ASP A 95 31.12 12.90 13.54
N GLY A 96 30.23 13.90 13.49
CA GLY A 96 30.58 15.34 13.52
C GLY A 96 30.40 16.01 14.88
N LEU A 97 29.80 15.34 15.86
CA LEU A 97 29.61 15.88 17.21
C LEU A 97 30.94 15.86 17.97
N THR A 98 31.44 17.05 18.33
CA THR A 98 32.56 17.14 19.27
C THR A 98 32.17 16.56 20.62
N GLN A 99 33.15 16.10 21.40
CA GLN A 99 32.92 15.48 22.73
C GLN A 99 32.09 16.37 23.69
N LYS A 100 32.12 17.70 23.49
CA LYS A 100 31.28 18.68 24.20
C LYS A 100 29.80 18.58 23.82
N ASP A 101 29.49 18.35 22.56
CA ASP A 101 28.11 18.30 22.06
C ASP A 101 27.43 16.98 22.49
N LEU A 102 28.18 15.87 22.51
CA LEU A 102 27.75 14.61 23.12
C LEU A 102 27.43 14.77 24.62
N ARG A 103 28.25 15.53 25.37
CA ARG A 103 27.98 15.84 26.79
C ARG A 103 26.77 16.76 26.98
N ALA A 104 26.59 17.76 26.12
CA ALA A 104 25.44 18.65 26.17
C ALA A 104 24.13 17.89 25.84
N LEU A 105 24.19 16.98 24.88
CA LEU A 105 23.08 16.11 24.50
C LEU A 105 22.73 15.15 25.65
N ARG A 106 23.74 14.49 26.24
CA ARG A 106 23.57 13.65 27.43
C ARG A 106 22.95 14.42 28.59
N LYS A 107 23.42 15.63 28.88
CA LYS A 107 22.87 16.49 29.94
C LYS A 107 21.41 16.89 29.67
N LYS A 108 21.05 17.12 28.40
CA LYS A 108 19.65 17.34 27.98
C LYS A 108 18.79 16.11 28.21
N TYR A 109 19.27 14.93 27.85
CA TYR A 109 18.55 13.67 28.08
C TYR A 109 18.46 13.30 29.56
N GLU A 110 19.49 13.57 30.36
CA GLU A 110 19.46 13.40 31.83
C GLU A 110 18.47 14.39 32.48
N ALA A 111 18.34 15.61 31.97
CA ALA A 111 17.34 16.57 32.42
C ALA A 111 15.90 16.21 32.00
N MET A 112 15.72 15.48 30.90
CA MET A 112 14.42 14.93 30.46
C MET A 112 14.11 13.56 31.09
N GLY A 113 15.14 12.80 31.46
CA GLY A 113 15.07 11.45 32.04
C GLY A 113 14.97 11.44 33.56
N GLY A 114 14.86 12.60 34.22
CA GLY A 114 14.50 12.71 35.63
C GLY A 114 13.11 12.18 36.00
N GLU A 115 12.41 11.51 35.08
CA GLU A 115 11.12 10.86 35.31
C GLU A 115 11.06 9.39 34.84
N HIS A 116 12.20 8.74 34.56
CA HIS A 116 12.24 7.28 34.52
C HIS A 116 13.63 6.74 34.86
N ASP A 117 13.73 6.16 36.06
CA ASP A 117 14.85 5.36 36.52
C ASP A 117 15.08 4.19 35.54
N ILE A 118 16.18 4.25 34.79
CA ILE A 118 16.80 3.04 34.25
C ILE A 118 18.08 2.80 35.05
N GLU A 119 17.96 1.83 35.92
CA GLU A 119 18.98 1.19 36.73
C GLU A 119 20.26 0.90 35.91
N ALA A 120 21.38 1.46 36.38
CA ALA A 120 22.73 1.17 35.89
C ALA A 120 23.21 -0.22 36.40
N PRO A 121 24.40 -0.77 36.03
CA PRO A 121 25.40 -0.33 35.04
C PRO A 121 25.87 -1.45 34.07
N LEU A 122 26.39 -1.08 32.89
CA LEU A 122 27.21 -2.00 32.08
C LEU A 122 28.55 -2.27 32.78
N PRO A 123 28.99 -3.54 32.88
CA PRO A 123 30.23 -3.89 33.57
C PRO A 123 31.44 -3.38 32.79
N MET A 124 32.26 -2.58 33.45
CA MET A 124 33.62 -2.26 33.03
C MET A 124 34.50 -3.48 33.32
N ALA A 125 34.85 -4.27 32.31
CA ALA A 125 36.02 -5.15 32.31
C ALA A 125 37.08 -4.46 31.43
N GLY A 126 38.12 -3.85 32.00
CA GLY A 126 39.34 -4.58 32.37
C GLY A 126 40.21 -4.69 31.11
N ALA A 127 40.94 -3.62 30.75
CA ALA A 127 42.38 -3.54 30.99
C ALA A 127 43.16 -4.71 30.34
N GLU A 128 43.74 -4.48 29.16
CA GLU A 128 45.12 -4.87 28.87
C GLU A 128 45.67 -4.10 27.65
N GLN A 129 46.37 -3.00 27.94
CA GLN A 129 47.53 -2.60 27.16
C GLN A 129 48.71 -3.42 27.67
N ARG A 130 49.43 -4.12 26.78
CA ARG A 130 50.89 -4.25 26.87
C ARG A 130 51.50 -4.83 25.57
N VAL A 131 52.40 -4.01 25.04
CA VAL A 131 53.56 -4.28 24.15
C VAL A 131 53.26 -4.65 22.70
#